data_AF-A0AB34GWN4-F1
#
_entry.id   AF-A0AB34GWN4-F1
#
_cell.length_a   1.000
_cell.length_b   1.000
_cell.length_c   1.000
_cell.angle_alpha   90.00
_cell.angle_beta   90.00
_cell.angle_gamma   90.00
#
_symmetry.space_group_name_H-M   'P 1'
#
loop_
_entity.id
_entity.type
_entity.pdbx_description
1 polymer ?
#
loop_
_entity_poly.entity_id
_entity_poly.type
_entity_poly.pdbx_seq_one_letter_code
_entity_poly.pdbx_strand_id
1 'polypeptide(L)'
;MVLTLLLSAYKLCRFFAMSGPRPGAERLAVPRPDGSGCAGPWWAAGGRGPREVSPGASTEVQGALERALPELQQALSALKQAGGVRAVGASLAEVFQLVEEAWLLPAMGREVAQGLCDAIRLDGGLDLLLRLLQAPELETRVQAARLLEQILVAENR
;
A
#
# COMPACT_ATOMS: atom_id res chain seq x y z
N MET A 1 -13.81 -21.69 -14.81
CA MET A 1 -12.92 -22.65 -14.13
C MET A 1 -11.44 -22.39 -14.40
N VAL A 2 -11.04 -21.90 -15.58
CA VAL A 2 -9.62 -21.56 -15.88
C VAL A 2 -9.13 -20.33 -15.10
N LEU A 3 -9.97 -19.29 -14.97
CA LEU A 3 -9.60 -18.03 -14.32
C LEU A 3 -9.33 -18.19 -12.81
N THR A 4 -10.11 -19.03 -12.14
CA THR A 4 -9.93 -19.38 -10.72
C THR A 4 -8.64 -20.17 -10.48
N LEU A 5 -8.24 -21.01 -11.45
CA LEU A 5 -7.00 -21.78 -11.39
C LEU A 5 -5.78 -20.86 -11.57
N LEU A 6 -5.87 -19.85 -12.45
CA LEU A 6 -4.80 -18.87 -12.66
C LEU A 6 -4.60 -17.97 -11.43
N LEU A 7 -5.69 -17.52 -10.81
CA LEU A 7 -5.63 -16.74 -9.56
C LEU A 7 -5.06 -17.57 -8.39
N SER A 8 -5.43 -18.86 -8.31
CA SER A 8 -4.89 -19.78 -7.31
C SER A 8 -3.40 -20.05 -7.53
N ALA A 9 -2.97 -20.23 -8.78
CA ALA A 9 -1.58 -20.42 -9.14
C ALA A 9 -0.73 -19.18 -8.84
N TYR A 10 -1.28 -17.98 -9.10
CA TYR A 10 -0.64 -16.71 -8.76
C TYR A 10 -0.42 -16.56 -7.25
N LYS A 11 -1.44 -16.87 -6.42
CA LYS A 11 -1.30 -16.86 -4.95
C LYS A 11 -0.28 -17.89 -4.45
N LEU A 12 -0.19 -19.05 -5.08
CA LEU A 12 0.78 -20.09 -4.72
C LEU A 12 2.21 -19.67 -5.05
N CYS A 13 2.43 -19.08 -6.23
CA CYS A 13 3.74 -18.57 -6.65
C CYS A 13 4.22 -17.44 -5.72
N ARG A 14 3.30 -16.58 -5.27
CA ARG A 14 3.58 -15.51 -4.30
C ARG A 14 4.03 -16.03 -2.94
N PHE A 15 3.49 -17.17 -2.48
CA PHE A 15 3.85 -17.76 -1.18
C PHE A 15 5.29 -18.32 -1.17
N PHE A 16 5.71 -18.96 -2.26
CA PHE A 16 7.04 -19.57 -2.34
C PHE A 16 8.16 -18.54 -2.59
N ALA A 17 7.88 -17.42 -3.26
CA ALA A 17 8.86 -16.35 -3.46
C ALA A 17 9.31 -15.66 -2.15
N MET A 18 8.52 -15.79 -1.07
CA MET A 18 8.82 -15.21 0.25
C MET A 18 9.53 -16.17 1.21
N SER A 19 9.78 -17.42 0.81
CA SER A 19 10.43 -18.45 1.63
C SER A 19 11.89 -18.68 1.26
N GLY A 20 12.62 -17.61 0.89
CA GLY A 20 14.06 -17.68 0.65
C GLY A 20 14.85 -17.93 1.95
N PRO A 21 16.01 -18.62 1.90
CA PRO A 21 16.84 -18.85 3.09
C PRO A 21 17.37 -17.52 3.65
N ARG A 22 17.19 -17.31 4.96
CA ARG A 22 17.82 -16.21 5.71
C ARG A 22 19.36 -16.34 5.61
N PRO A 23 20.09 -15.36 5.06
CA PRO A 23 21.53 -15.33 5.20
C PRO A 23 21.91 -14.88 6.62
N GLY A 24 22.75 -15.70 7.24
CA GLY A 24 23.65 -15.45 8.37
C GLY A 24 23.50 -14.17 9.19
N ALA A 25 23.19 -14.36 10.47
CA ALA A 25 23.49 -13.41 11.52
C ALA A 25 25.01 -13.36 11.75
N GLU A 26 25.72 -12.48 11.03
CA GLU A 26 27.04 -12.01 11.47
C GLU A 26 26.94 -10.55 11.92
N ARG A 27 27.40 -10.33 13.16
CA ARG A 27 27.41 -9.05 13.87
C ARG A 27 28.24 -8.03 13.09
N LEU A 28 27.59 -6.98 12.59
CA LEU A 28 28.27 -5.77 12.14
C LEU A 28 28.63 -4.92 13.35
N ALA A 29 29.93 -4.88 13.69
CA ALA A 29 30.50 -3.91 14.60
C ALA A 29 30.49 -2.52 13.93
N VAL A 30 29.90 -1.54 14.61
CA VAL A 30 29.82 -0.14 14.16
C VAL A 30 31.15 0.57 14.45
N PRO A 31 31.84 1.15 13.45
CA PRO A 31 32.90 2.11 13.70
C PRO A 31 32.28 3.45 14.10
N ARG A 32 32.74 4.00 15.23
CA ARG A 32 32.40 5.35 15.68
C ARG A 32 33.05 6.38 14.73
N PRO A 33 32.32 7.41 14.25
CA PRO A 33 32.97 8.50 13.55
C PRO A 33 33.39 9.58 14.55
N ASP A 34 34.69 9.85 14.57
CA ASP A 34 35.25 11.03 15.20
C ASP A 34 34.97 12.27 14.32
N GLY A 35 34.58 13.36 14.97
CA GLY A 35 34.99 14.70 14.53
C GLY A 35 34.20 15.42 13.43
N SER A 36 33.37 16.36 13.89
CA SER A 36 33.03 17.63 13.22
C SER A 36 32.04 17.62 12.04
N GLY A 37 30.90 18.26 12.27
CA GLY A 37 29.92 18.61 11.24
C GLY A 37 28.51 18.63 11.83
N CYS A 38 28.00 19.82 12.12
CA CYS A 38 26.64 20.02 12.63
C CYS A 38 25.62 19.57 11.57
N ALA A 39 24.98 18.42 11.78
CA ALA A 39 23.84 17.96 10.99
C ALA A 39 22.72 17.58 11.97
N GLY A 40 21.63 18.35 11.92
CA GLY A 40 20.43 18.08 12.71
C GLY A 40 19.78 16.74 12.33
N PRO A 41 18.75 16.32 13.08
CA PRO A 41 18.06 15.06 12.84
C PRO A 41 17.58 14.94 11.40
N TRP A 42 17.87 13.81 10.78
CA TRP A 42 17.45 13.39 9.43
C TRP A 42 15.95 13.58 9.10
N TRP A 43 15.08 13.76 10.10
CA TRP A 43 13.66 14.07 9.90
C TRP A 43 13.37 15.56 9.61
N ALA A 44 14.33 16.46 9.79
CA ALA A 44 14.15 17.91 9.61
C ALA A 44 14.34 18.40 8.15
N ALA A 45 14.77 17.53 7.23
CA ALA A 45 14.94 17.85 5.82
C ALA A 45 13.62 17.71 5.03
N GLY A 46 12.64 18.55 5.37
CA GLY A 46 11.50 18.84 4.50
C GLY A 46 11.98 19.71 3.33
N GLY A 47 12.49 19.08 2.28
CA GLY A 47 12.97 19.75 1.09
C GLY A 47 13.09 18.77 -0.07
N ARG A 48 12.05 18.72 -0.90
CA ARG A 48 11.97 17.91 -2.12
C ARG A 48 13.05 18.38 -3.12
N GLY A 49 14.25 17.81 -3.03
CA GLY A 49 15.20 17.81 -4.13
C GLY A 49 14.74 16.83 -5.22
N PRO A 50 15.01 17.07 -6.52
CA PRO A 50 14.78 16.08 -7.55
C PRO A 50 15.70 14.90 -7.24
N ARG A 51 15.12 13.81 -6.73
CA ARG A 51 15.85 12.56 -6.58
C ARG A 51 16.16 12.08 -7.99
N GLU A 52 17.42 12.04 -8.38
CA GLU A 52 17.84 11.41 -9.64
C GLU A 52 17.38 9.96 -9.62
N VAL A 53 16.28 9.70 -10.31
CA VAL A 53 15.75 8.36 -10.51
C VAL A 53 16.36 7.81 -11.78
N SER A 54 17.24 6.81 -11.63
CA SER A 54 16.98 5.51 -12.26
C SER A 54 15.92 5.50 -13.36
N PRO A 55 16.14 5.68 -14.68
CA PRO A 55 15.04 5.57 -15.65
C PRO A 55 14.27 4.24 -15.50
N GLY A 56 14.97 3.17 -15.09
CA GLY A 56 14.39 1.87 -14.75
C GLY A 56 13.47 1.88 -13.52
N ALA A 57 13.76 2.70 -12.50
CA ALA A 57 12.95 2.78 -11.28
C ALA A 57 11.55 3.34 -11.58
N SER A 58 11.45 4.34 -12.46
CA SER A 58 10.16 4.89 -12.89
C SER A 58 9.34 3.88 -13.71
N THR A 59 9.99 3.07 -14.56
CA THR A 59 9.29 2.02 -15.33
C THR A 59 8.79 0.89 -14.44
N GLU A 60 9.52 0.53 -13.38
CA GLU A 60 9.09 -0.50 -12.43
C GLU A 60 7.90 -0.04 -11.58
N VAL A 61 7.93 1.20 -11.09
CA VAL A 61 6.79 1.83 -10.40
C VAL A 61 5.56 1.86 -11.31
N GLN A 62 5.74 2.31 -12.56
CA GLN A 62 4.67 2.38 -13.53
C GLN A 62 4.07 1.00 -13.81
N GLY A 63 4.91 -0.02 -14.05
CA GLY A 63 4.45 -1.39 -14.28
C GLY A 63 3.79 -2.04 -13.06
N ALA A 64 4.13 -1.60 -11.83
CA ALA A 64 3.41 -2.01 -10.62
C ALA A 64 2.04 -1.34 -10.52
N LEU A 65 1.95 -0.04 -10.81
CA LEU A 65 0.71 0.72 -10.81
C LEU A 65 -0.27 0.24 -11.89
N GLU A 66 0.22 -0.05 -13.10
CA GLU A 66 -0.59 -0.58 -14.21
C GLU A 66 -1.29 -1.91 -13.87
N ARG A 67 -0.71 -2.69 -12.96
CA ARG A 67 -1.32 -3.93 -12.45
C ARG A 67 -2.27 -3.67 -11.27
N ALA A 68 -1.85 -2.85 -10.31
CA ALA A 68 -2.61 -2.63 -9.08
C ALA A 68 -3.83 -1.72 -9.26
N LEU A 69 -3.78 -0.72 -10.14
CA LEU A 69 -4.86 0.26 -10.32
C LEU A 69 -6.18 -0.37 -10.82
N PRO A 70 -6.19 -1.26 -11.83
CA PRO A 70 -7.43 -1.91 -12.25
C PRO A 70 -8.06 -2.76 -11.14
N GLU A 71 -7.25 -3.48 -10.36
CA GLU A 71 -7.73 -4.28 -9.23
C GLU A 71 -8.34 -3.39 -8.15
N LEU A 72 -7.68 -2.27 -7.83
CA LEU A 72 -8.19 -1.28 -6.90
C LEU A 72 -9.51 -0.66 -7.37
N GLN A 73 -9.60 -0.27 -8.64
CA GLN A 73 -10.83 0.30 -9.22
C GLN A 73 -11.98 -0.70 -9.15
N GLN A 74 -11.72 -1.98 -9.43
CA GLN A 74 -12.71 -3.04 -9.30
C GLN A 74 -13.18 -3.19 -7.85
N ALA A 75 -12.26 -3.26 -6.89
CA ALA A 75 -12.58 -3.39 -5.47
C ALA A 75 -13.37 -2.18 -4.93
N LEU A 76 -13.00 -0.96 -5.34
CA LEU A 76 -13.74 0.26 -4.99
C LEU A 76 -15.14 0.28 -5.64
N SER A 77 -15.26 -0.16 -6.88
CA SER A 77 -16.56 -0.26 -7.55
C SER A 77 -17.47 -1.28 -6.87
N ALA A 78 -16.92 -2.39 -6.39
CA ALA A 78 -17.65 -3.40 -5.64
C ALA A 78 -18.09 -2.86 -4.27
N LEU A 79 -17.19 -2.13 -3.58
CA LEU A 79 -17.51 -1.48 -2.30
C LEU A 79 -18.64 -0.46 -2.46
N LYS A 80 -18.62 0.35 -3.52
CA LYS A 80 -19.68 1.33 -3.83
C LYS A 80 -21.04 0.67 -4.10
N GLN A 81 -21.04 -0.54 -4.65
CA GLN A 81 -22.24 -1.29 -5.03
C GLN A 81 -22.68 -2.31 -3.96
N ALA A 82 -21.91 -2.49 -2.89
CA ALA A 82 -22.14 -3.52 -1.90
C ALA A 82 -23.45 -3.28 -1.14
N GLY A 83 -24.43 -4.17 -1.35
CA GLY A 83 -25.77 -4.09 -0.74
C GLY A 83 -25.92 -4.68 0.67
N GLY A 84 -24.82 -4.90 1.40
CA GLY A 84 -24.91 -5.46 2.74
C GLY A 84 -23.57 -5.57 3.47
N VAL A 85 -23.63 -5.68 4.79
CA VAL A 85 -22.47 -5.62 5.72
C VAL A 85 -21.36 -6.60 5.35
N ARG A 86 -21.71 -7.84 5.00
CA ARG A 86 -20.72 -8.86 4.62
C ARG A 86 -20.01 -8.52 3.30
N ALA A 87 -20.74 -8.00 2.32
CA ALA A 87 -20.17 -7.60 1.04
C ALA A 87 -19.29 -6.35 1.21
N VAL A 88 -19.76 -5.37 1.98
CA VAL A 88 -18.98 -4.17 2.34
C VAL A 88 -17.67 -4.57 3.02
N GLY A 89 -17.73 -5.46 4.02
CA GLY A 89 -16.53 -5.89 4.73
C GLY A 89 -15.55 -6.67 3.86
N ALA A 90 -16.05 -7.53 2.96
CA ALA A 90 -15.20 -8.21 1.99
C ALA A 90 -14.50 -7.22 1.05
N SER A 91 -15.23 -6.25 0.49
CA SER A 91 -14.65 -5.25 -0.40
C SER A 91 -13.68 -4.31 0.34
N LEU A 92 -13.96 -3.93 1.59
CA LEU A 92 -13.00 -3.18 2.43
C LEU A 92 -11.71 -3.96 2.65
N ALA A 93 -11.81 -5.26 2.93
CA ALA A 93 -10.65 -6.13 3.12
C ALA A 93 -9.82 -6.26 1.84
N GLU A 94 -10.46 -6.36 0.67
CA GLU A 94 -9.77 -6.40 -0.62
C GLU A 94 -8.99 -5.10 -0.90
N VAL A 95 -9.63 -3.94 -0.71
CA VAL A 95 -8.93 -2.64 -0.86
C VAL A 95 -7.78 -2.52 0.14
N PHE A 96 -7.99 -2.91 1.40
CA PHE A 96 -6.96 -2.90 2.43
C PHE A 96 -5.75 -3.76 2.03
N GLN A 97 -5.98 -4.98 1.54
CA GLN A 97 -4.90 -5.86 1.10
C GLN A 97 -4.10 -5.26 -0.06
N LEU A 98 -4.76 -4.69 -1.07
CA LEU A 98 -4.07 -4.06 -2.20
C LEU A 98 -3.15 -2.92 -1.75
N VAL A 99 -3.64 -2.08 -0.82
CA VAL A 99 -2.84 -0.98 -0.28
C VAL A 99 -1.69 -1.50 0.58
N GLU A 100 -1.95 -2.44 1.49
CA GLU A 100 -0.93 -3.06 2.35
C GLU A 100 0.18 -3.72 1.52
N GLU A 101 -0.20 -4.47 0.48
CA GLU A 101 0.75 -5.11 -0.43
C GLU A 101 1.62 -4.09 -1.16
N ALA A 102 1.04 -2.97 -1.60
CA ALA A 102 1.80 -1.88 -2.21
C ALA A 102 2.84 -1.31 -1.24
N TRP A 103 2.48 -1.06 0.03
CA TRP A 103 3.41 -0.57 1.04
C TRP A 103 4.58 -1.52 1.32
N LEU A 104 4.35 -2.83 1.14
CA LEU A 104 5.36 -3.87 1.39
C LEU A 104 6.26 -4.14 0.18
N LEU A 105 6.04 -3.50 -0.98
CA LEU A 105 6.90 -3.70 -2.14
C LEU A 105 8.33 -3.19 -1.88
N PRO A 106 9.37 -4.02 -2.14
CA PRO A 106 10.74 -3.61 -1.94
C PRO A 106 11.12 -2.50 -2.94
N ALA A 107 11.92 -1.55 -2.48
CA ALA A 107 12.46 -0.41 -3.23
C ALA A 107 11.44 0.64 -3.77
N MET A 108 10.20 0.24 -4.08
CA MET A 108 9.19 1.08 -4.76
C MET A 108 7.85 1.19 -4.03
N GLY A 109 7.71 0.55 -2.85
CA GLY A 109 6.41 0.47 -2.18
C GLY A 109 5.83 1.81 -1.75
N ARG A 110 6.68 2.80 -1.46
CA ARG A 110 6.20 4.15 -1.13
C ARG A 110 5.54 4.80 -2.34
N GLU A 111 6.20 4.80 -3.49
CA GLU A 111 5.72 5.45 -4.71
C GLU A 111 4.46 4.76 -5.24
N VAL A 112 4.44 3.41 -5.23
CA VAL A 112 3.27 2.64 -5.65
C VAL A 112 2.09 2.85 -4.69
N ALA A 113 2.31 2.76 -3.37
CA ALA A 113 1.24 2.97 -2.40
C ALA A 113 0.69 4.40 -2.43
N GLN A 114 1.56 5.41 -2.62
CA GLN A 114 1.11 6.80 -2.83
C GLN A 114 0.19 6.91 -4.05
N GLY A 115 0.57 6.32 -5.19
CA GLY A 115 -0.28 6.30 -6.38
C GLY A 115 -1.65 5.63 -6.14
N LEU A 116 -1.70 4.56 -5.35
CA LEU A 116 -2.97 3.94 -4.95
C LEU A 116 -3.79 4.83 -4.00
N CYS A 117 -3.15 5.46 -3.01
CA CYS A 117 -3.82 6.40 -2.10
C CYS A 117 -4.41 7.60 -2.85
N ASP A 118 -3.71 8.12 -3.84
CA ASP A 118 -4.20 9.20 -4.71
C ASP A 118 -5.38 8.73 -5.56
N ALA A 119 -5.30 7.53 -6.14
CA ALA A 119 -6.41 6.95 -6.89
C ALA A 119 -7.66 6.75 -6.01
N ILE A 120 -7.50 6.26 -4.78
CA ILE A 120 -8.59 6.15 -3.80
C ILE A 120 -9.20 7.52 -3.51
N ARG A 121 -8.39 8.56 -3.30
CA ARG A 121 -8.88 9.93 -3.07
C ARG A 121 -9.67 10.44 -4.28
N LEU A 122 -9.09 10.34 -5.48
CA LEU A 122 -9.67 10.88 -6.71
C LEU A 122 -10.96 10.17 -7.12
N ASP A 123 -11.13 8.90 -6.76
CA ASP A 123 -12.34 8.12 -7.00
C ASP A 123 -13.42 8.33 -5.92
N GLY A 124 -13.22 9.25 -4.97
CA GLY A 124 -14.16 9.55 -3.88
C GLY A 124 -14.18 8.48 -2.77
N GLY A 125 -13.11 7.69 -2.66
CA GLY A 125 -12.97 6.65 -1.65
C GLY A 125 -12.90 7.19 -0.23
N LEU A 126 -12.34 8.38 -0.01
CA LEU A 126 -12.31 9.01 1.32
C LEU A 126 -13.72 9.33 1.83
N ASP A 127 -14.55 9.98 1.01
CA ASP A 127 -15.95 10.28 1.36
C ASP A 127 -16.76 9.01 1.63
N LEU A 128 -16.48 7.94 0.89
CA LEU A 128 -17.08 6.63 1.14
C LEU A 128 -16.66 6.06 2.50
N LEU A 129 -15.38 6.09 2.84
CA LEU A 129 -14.87 5.62 4.13
C LEU A 129 -15.43 6.44 5.30
N LEU A 130 -15.50 7.76 5.16
CA LEU A 130 -16.08 8.64 6.19
C LEU A 130 -17.57 8.35 6.43
N ARG A 131 -18.32 7.97 5.39
CA ARG A 131 -19.71 7.47 5.55
C ARG A 131 -19.75 6.11 6.24
N LEU A 132 -18.87 5.18 5.87
CA LEU A 132 -18.80 3.85 6.49
C LEU A 132 -18.37 3.91 7.96
N LEU A 133 -17.59 4.90 8.36
CA LEU A 133 -17.27 5.16 9.76
C LEU A 133 -18.48 5.58 10.61
N GLN A 134 -19.57 6.01 9.98
CA GLN A 134 -20.83 6.34 10.63
C GLN A 134 -21.83 5.17 10.57
N ALA A 135 -21.46 4.02 9.99
CA ALA A 135 -22.32 2.86 9.90
C ALA A 135 -22.67 2.31 11.30
N PRO A 136 -23.89 1.77 11.51
CA PRO A 136 -24.28 1.22 12.80
C PRO A 136 -23.46 -0.02 13.18
N GLU A 137 -22.96 -0.77 12.20
CA GLU A 137 -22.18 -1.98 12.42
C GLU A 137 -20.75 -1.66 12.87
N LEU A 138 -20.37 -2.17 14.04
CA LEU A 138 -19.03 -1.99 14.59
C LEU A 138 -17.94 -2.54 13.67
N GLU A 139 -18.15 -3.72 13.08
CA GLU A 139 -17.16 -4.36 12.21
C GLU A 139 -16.86 -3.49 10.98
N THR A 140 -17.90 -2.97 10.31
CA THR A 140 -17.74 -2.04 9.18
C THR A 140 -16.92 -0.81 9.57
N ARG A 141 -17.22 -0.22 10.74
CA ARG A 141 -16.48 0.94 11.24
C ARG A 141 -15.02 0.63 11.52
N VAL A 142 -14.73 -0.50 12.16
CA VAL A 142 -13.35 -0.93 12.46
C VAL A 142 -12.57 -1.17 11.16
N GLN A 143 -13.17 -1.87 10.20
CA GLN A 143 -12.52 -2.13 8.91
C GLN A 143 -12.29 -0.85 8.11
N ALA A 144 -13.27 0.05 8.06
CA ALA A 144 -13.12 1.35 7.42
C ALA A 144 -12.05 2.21 8.11
N ALA A 145 -11.96 2.19 9.45
CA ALA A 145 -10.94 2.91 10.21
C ALA A 145 -9.52 2.40 9.91
N ARG A 146 -9.34 1.07 9.86
CA ARG A 146 -8.05 0.45 9.51
C ARG A 146 -7.58 0.82 8.11
N LEU A 147 -8.51 0.79 7.14
CA LEU A 147 -8.20 1.22 5.78
C LEU A 147 -7.88 2.71 5.73
N LEU A 148 -8.65 3.56 6.43
CA LEU A 148 -8.37 4.98 6.51
C LEU A 148 -6.97 5.25 7.07
N GLU A 149 -6.59 4.60 8.17
CA GLU A 149 -5.26 4.72 8.78
C GLU A 149 -4.13 4.44 7.76
N GLN A 150 -4.30 3.42 6.92
CA GLN A 150 -3.28 3.01 5.94
C GLN A 150 -3.13 4.00 4.76
N ILE A 151 -4.14 4.84 4.50
CA ILE A 151 -4.16 5.78 3.36
C ILE A 151 -3.99 7.25 3.76
N LEU A 152 -3.79 7.56 5.05
CA LEU A 152 -3.53 8.92 5.54
C LEU A 152 -2.09 9.40 5.25
N VAL A 153 -1.77 9.51 3.95
CA VAL A 153 -0.57 10.18 3.44
C VAL A 153 -0.70 11.71 3.56
N ALA A 154 0.40 12.46 3.39
CA ALA A 154 0.41 13.92 3.61
C ALA A 154 -0.67 14.68 2.81
N GLU A 155 -1.00 14.21 1.62
CA GLU A 155 -2.02 14.83 0.76
C GLU A 155 -3.45 14.33 1.07
N ASN A 156 -3.60 13.33 1.94
CA ASN A 156 -4.86 12.76 2.40
C ASN A 156 -5.20 13.16 3.85
N ARG A 157 -4.38 14.01 4.49
CA ARG A 157 -4.59 14.57 5.82
C ARG A 157 -5.30 15.93 5.73
#